data_AF-A0A950KDX5-F1
#
_entry.id   AF-A0A950KDX5-F1
#
_cell.length_a   1.000
_cell.length_b   1.000
_cell.length_c   1.000
_cell.angle_alpha   90.00
_cell.angle_beta   90.00
_cell.angle_gamma   90.00
#
_symmetry.space_group_name_H-M   'P 1'
#
loop_
_entity.id
_entity.type
_entity.pdbx_description
1 polymer ?
#
loop_
_entity_poly.entity_id
_entity_poly.type
_entity_poly.pdbx_seq_one_letter_code
_entity_poly.pdbx_strand_id
1 'polypeptide(L)'
;MINKPRQSSSFRLRDIHPSRAVAVSCLLWAWLGCVPPASQATEPTNGNSFDVLVGTYTSGKSKGIYSFRFNADTGDLQPLAAPAETVNPSYLVVSPDKKFVYAVNELHGCGNEQGAVSAFRFDVA
;
A
#
# COMPACT_ATOMS: atom_id res chain seq x y z
N MET A 1 36.28 -5.29 -6.73
CA MET A 1 35.59 -4.57 -5.63
C MET A 1 35.24 -3.17 -6.14
N ILE A 2 33.99 -2.93 -6.52
CA ILE A 2 33.51 -1.62 -6.99
C ILE A 2 32.32 -1.26 -6.11
N ASN A 3 32.53 -0.31 -5.19
CA ASN A 3 31.53 0.12 -4.22
C ASN A 3 30.71 1.26 -4.84
N LYS A 4 29.42 1.03 -5.11
CA LYS A 4 28.51 2.06 -5.67
C LYS A 4 27.92 2.88 -4.53
N PRO A 5 27.83 4.22 -4.63
CA PRO A 5 27.36 5.04 -3.52
C PRO A 5 25.86 4.85 -3.25
N ARG A 6 25.50 4.66 -1.97
CA ARG A 6 24.12 4.74 -1.46
C ARG A 6 23.61 6.17 -1.62
N GLN A 7 22.55 6.36 -2.40
CA GLN A 7 21.80 7.61 -2.43
C GLN A 7 20.85 7.63 -1.23
N SER A 8 21.16 8.43 -0.21
CA SER A 8 20.21 8.77 0.86
C SER A 8 19.63 10.16 0.58
N SER A 9 18.46 10.22 -0.05
CA SER A 9 17.69 11.45 -0.15
C SER A 9 16.70 11.52 1.02
N SER A 10 17.09 12.22 2.08
CA SER A 10 16.16 12.63 3.13
C SER A 10 15.28 13.78 2.60
N PHE A 11 14.10 13.47 2.08
CA PHE A 11 13.09 14.47 1.78
C PHE A 11 12.15 14.62 2.97
N ARG A 12 12.34 15.68 3.75
CA ARG A 12 11.33 16.20 4.68
C ARG A 12 11.33 17.71 4.59
N LEU A 13 10.24 18.25 4.02
CA LEU A 13 9.75 19.56 4.40
C LEU A 13 8.25 19.43 4.63
N ARG A 14 7.88 19.56 5.91
CA ARG A 14 6.51 19.83 6.33
C ARG A 14 6.22 21.26 5.92
N ASP A 15 5.32 21.44 4.96
CA ASP A 15 4.47 22.60 4.73
C ASP A 15 3.44 22.07 3.72
N ILE A 16 2.28 21.58 4.16
CA ILE A 16 1.03 22.33 4.11
C ILE A 16 0.17 21.87 5.30
N HIS A 17 -0.07 22.78 6.24
CA HIS A 17 -1.03 22.58 7.32
C HIS A 17 -2.48 22.58 6.76
N PRO A 18 -3.41 21.92 7.48
CA PRO A 18 -4.81 21.78 7.09
C PRO A 18 -5.61 23.03 7.43
N SER A 19 -6.52 23.47 6.56
CA SER A 19 -7.56 24.47 6.84
C SER A 19 -8.63 24.40 5.75
N ARG A 20 -9.80 23.80 6.04
CA ARG A 20 -11.04 24.45 6.53
C ARG A 20 -11.85 25.19 5.44
N ALA A 21 -13.16 24.89 5.44
CA ALA A 21 -14.29 25.59 4.79
C ALA A 21 -14.38 25.36 3.26
N VAL A 22 -15.31 24.56 2.73
CA VAL A 22 -16.78 24.76 2.66
C VAL A 22 -17.17 26.17 2.19
N ALA A 23 -18.01 26.20 1.15
CA ALA A 23 -18.78 27.31 0.60
C ALA A 23 -18.09 28.18 -0.46
N VAL A 24 -18.10 27.70 -1.71
CA VAL A 24 -18.28 28.59 -2.87
C VAL A 24 -19.75 28.48 -3.28
N SER A 25 -20.54 29.36 -2.68
CA SER A 25 -21.87 29.72 -3.18
C SER A 25 -21.68 30.50 -4.48
N CYS A 26 -22.17 29.96 -5.59
CA CYS A 26 -22.46 30.76 -6.78
C CYS A 26 -23.93 30.51 -7.14
N LEU A 27 -24.78 31.32 -6.53
CA LEU A 27 -26.16 31.52 -6.96
C LEU A 27 -26.16 31.89 -8.45
N LEU A 28 -26.91 31.13 -9.24
CA LEU A 28 -27.83 31.56 -10.30
C LEU A 28 -27.87 30.48 -11.40
N TRP A 29 -28.87 29.61 -11.33
CA TRP A 29 -29.80 29.30 -12.43
C TRP A 29 -30.81 28.27 -11.94
N ALA A 30 -31.95 28.79 -11.45
CA ALA A 30 -33.15 28.00 -11.27
C ALA A 30 -33.88 27.93 -12.62
N TRP A 31 -33.64 26.88 -13.42
CA TRP A 31 -34.54 26.44 -14.49
C TRP A 31 -34.44 24.92 -14.65
N LEU A 32 -35.59 24.26 -14.43
CA LEU A 32 -36.00 22.90 -14.80
C LEU A 32 -35.01 21.73 -14.59
N GLY A 33 -35.30 20.95 -13.54
CA GLY A 33 -35.40 19.50 -13.69
C GLY A 33 -34.21 18.67 -13.20
N CYS A 34 -34.40 18.11 -12.01
CA CYS A 34 -33.68 16.93 -11.49
C CYS A 34 -32.16 17.08 -11.40
N VAL A 35 -31.67 17.64 -10.28
CA VAL A 35 -30.35 17.25 -9.78
C VAL A 35 -30.49 15.77 -9.39
N PRO A 36 -29.87 14.81 -10.10
CA PRO A 36 -29.85 13.43 -9.60
C PRO A 36 -29.20 13.48 -8.21
N PRO A 37 -29.73 12.76 -7.20
CA PRO A 37 -29.06 12.70 -5.92
C PRO A 37 -27.63 12.29 -6.21
N ALA A 38 -26.68 13.14 -5.82
CA ALA A 38 -25.28 12.79 -5.87
C ALA A 38 -25.17 11.42 -5.21
N SER A 39 -24.78 10.41 -6.00
CA SER A 39 -24.54 9.07 -5.50
C SER A 39 -23.58 9.25 -4.35
N GLN A 40 -24.08 9.13 -3.13
CA GLN A 40 -23.23 9.10 -1.96
C GLN A 40 -22.35 7.89 -2.22
N ALA A 41 -21.10 8.14 -2.60
CA ALA A 41 -20.07 7.15 -2.44
C ALA A 41 -20.16 6.80 -0.97
N THR A 42 -20.73 5.65 -0.66
CA THR A 42 -20.64 5.07 0.66
C THR A 42 -19.15 4.96 0.91
N GLU A 43 -18.60 5.95 1.61
CA GLU A 43 -17.40 5.80 2.41
C GLU A 43 -17.58 4.45 3.07
N PRO A 44 -16.69 3.47 2.84
CA PRO A 44 -16.84 2.18 3.45
C PRO A 44 -16.88 2.45 4.95
N THR A 45 -18.07 2.33 5.52
CA THR A 45 -18.31 2.14 6.95
C THR A 45 -17.23 1.18 7.43
N ASN A 46 -16.70 1.36 8.65
CA ASN A 46 -15.81 0.41 9.33
C ASN A 46 -16.44 -1.00 9.36
N GLY A 47 -16.48 -1.66 8.21
CA GLY A 47 -16.85 -3.04 8.00
C GLY A 47 -15.61 -3.88 8.22
N ASN A 48 -15.77 -5.19 8.15
CA ASN A 48 -14.73 -6.14 8.51
C ASN A 48 -13.65 -6.19 7.42
N SER A 49 -12.91 -5.09 7.25
CA SER A 49 -11.91 -4.91 6.22
C SER A 49 -10.50 -5.06 6.79
N PHE A 50 -9.68 -5.84 6.09
CA PHE A 50 -8.33 -6.19 6.52
C PHE A 50 -7.33 -5.87 5.42
N ASP A 51 -6.17 -5.33 5.81
CA ASP A 51 -5.02 -5.29 4.91
C ASP A 51 -4.34 -6.66 4.90
N VAL A 52 -4.15 -7.20 3.70
CA VAL A 52 -3.54 -8.51 3.48
C VAL A 52 -2.25 -8.34 2.70
N LEU A 53 -1.18 -8.96 3.20
CA LEU A 53 0.11 -9.02 2.53
C LEU A 53 0.39 -10.45 2.09
N VAL A 54 0.79 -10.61 0.83
CA VAL A 54 1.06 -11.92 0.23
C VAL A 54 2.53 -11.98 -0.19
N GLY A 55 3.28 -12.85 0.46
CA GLY A 55 4.63 -13.27 0.07
C GLY A 55 4.57 -14.36 -1.01
N THR A 56 5.62 -14.48 -1.82
CA THR A 56 5.63 -15.37 -2.99
C THR A 56 7.01 -15.94 -3.28
N TYR A 57 7.03 -16.94 -4.17
CA TYR A 57 8.21 -17.30 -4.95
C TYR A 57 8.21 -16.55 -6.28
N THR A 58 9.38 -16.01 -6.66
CA THR A 58 9.57 -15.19 -7.87
C THR A 58 10.23 -15.95 -9.01
N SER A 59 10.28 -17.29 -8.95
CA SER A 59 10.73 -18.13 -10.06
C SER A 59 9.74 -18.15 -11.23
N GLY A 60 8.48 -17.78 -11.00
CA GLY A 60 7.43 -17.64 -12.00
C GLY A 60 7.19 -16.19 -12.44
N LYS A 61 5.91 -15.82 -12.61
CA LYS A 61 5.50 -14.45 -13.00
C LYS A 61 5.44 -13.46 -11.84
N SER A 62 5.58 -13.94 -10.61
CA SER A 62 5.49 -13.11 -9.42
C SER A 62 6.67 -12.16 -9.34
N LYS A 63 6.43 -10.94 -8.88
CA LYS A 63 7.45 -9.90 -8.74
C LYS A 63 7.96 -9.72 -7.30
N GLY A 64 7.27 -10.27 -6.31
CA GLY A 64 7.60 -10.09 -4.90
C GLY A 64 6.36 -10.03 -4.03
N ILE A 65 6.24 -8.99 -3.18
CA ILE A 65 5.17 -8.87 -2.18
C ILE A 65 3.99 -8.10 -2.77
N TYR A 66 2.78 -8.61 -2.54
CA TYR A 66 1.53 -7.98 -2.96
C TYR A 66 0.72 -7.51 -1.75
N SER A 67 -0.04 -6.44 -1.92
CA SER A 67 -0.91 -5.88 -0.88
C SER A 67 -2.34 -5.74 -1.39
N PHE A 68 -3.29 -6.09 -0.53
CA PHE A 68 -4.72 -6.09 -0.85
C PHE A 68 -5.55 -5.57 0.32
N ARG A 69 -6.72 -5.03 0.00
CA ARG A 69 -7.83 -4.80 0.94
C ARG A 69 -8.80 -5.95 0.80
N PHE A 70 -8.97 -6.71 1.87
CA PHE A 70 -9.93 -7.80 1.96
C PHE A 70 -11.18 -7.33 2.70
N ASN A 71 -12.35 -7.49 2.10
CA ASN A 71 -13.64 -7.28 2.76
C ASN A 71 -14.16 -8.63 3.26
N ALA A 72 -14.21 -8.85 4.57
CA ALA A 72 -14.66 -10.12 5.14
C ALA A 72 -16.18 -10.31 5.12
N ASP A 73 -16.95 -9.25 4.87
CA ASP A 73 -18.41 -9.34 4.75
C ASP A 73 -18.81 -9.86 3.36
N THR A 74 -18.08 -9.46 2.30
CA THR A 74 -18.36 -9.86 0.90
C THR A 74 -17.41 -10.93 0.36
N GLY A 75 -16.22 -11.06 0.94
CA GLY A 75 -15.13 -11.89 0.42
C GLY A 75 -14.28 -11.21 -0.67
N ASP A 76 -14.56 -9.95 -1.01
CA ASP A 76 -13.85 -9.25 -2.06
C ASP A 76 -12.39 -8.94 -1.68
N LEU A 77 -11.48 -9.11 -2.63
CA LEU A 77 -10.06 -8.80 -2.47
C LEU A 77 -9.63 -7.80 -3.54
N GLN A 78 -9.30 -6.58 -3.13
CA GLN A 78 -8.90 -5.50 -4.04
C GLN A 78 -7.42 -5.16 -3.90
N PRO A 79 -6.66 -5.02 -5.00
CA PRO A 79 -5.24 -4.65 -4.95
C PRO A 79 -5.07 -3.20 -4.45
N LEU A 80 -4.10 -2.97 -3.57
CA LEU A 80 -3.84 -1.64 -2.98
C LEU A 80 -2.76 -0.85 -3.72
N ALA A 81 -1.67 -1.51 -4.08
CA ALA A 81 -0.51 -0.87 -4.70
C ALA A 81 0.19 -1.80 -5.69
N ALA A 82 1.12 -1.24 -6.47
CA ALA A 82 2.06 -2.03 -7.25
C ALA A 82 2.87 -2.97 -6.33
N PRO A 83 3.29 -4.15 -6.81
CA PRO A 83 4.05 -5.09 -5.99
C PRO A 83 5.36 -4.48 -5.50
N ALA A 84 5.75 -4.76 -4.26
CA ALA A 84 7.10 -4.48 -3.79
C ALA A 84 8.04 -5.52 -4.41
N GLU A 85 8.84 -5.09 -5.38
CA GLU A 85 9.73 -5.98 -6.12
C GLU A 85 10.88 -6.47 -5.23
N THR A 86 10.94 -7.78 -5.01
CA THR A 86 11.98 -8.43 -4.20
C THR A 86 12.00 -9.93 -4.50
N VAL A 87 13.15 -10.58 -4.33
CA VAL A 87 13.33 -11.99 -4.74
C VAL A 87 12.84 -12.92 -3.65
N ASN A 88 11.95 -13.86 -4.01
CA ASN A 88 11.44 -14.93 -3.15
C ASN A 88 11.09 -14.51 -1.71
N PRO A 89 10.22 -13.49 -1.49
CA PRO A 89 9.77 -13.12 -0.15
C PRO A 89 8.79 -14.18 0.40
N SER A 90 9.29 -15.34 0.78
CA SER A 90 8.47 -16.53 1.09
C SER A 90 7.79 -16.47 2.46
N TYR A 91 8.25 -15.59 3.35
CA TYR A 91 7.63 -15.35 4.66
C TYR A 91 7.69 -13.89 5.05
N LEU A 92 6.60 -13.39 5.66
CA LEU A 92 6.43 -12.00 6.07
C LEU A 92 6.03 -11.91 7.53
N VAL A 93 6.53 -10.90 8.23
CA VAL A 93 6.03 -10.50 9.54
C VAL A 93 5.85 -8.99 9.59
N VAL A 94 4.72 -8.55 10.14
CA VAL A 94 4.40 -7.14 10.35
C VAL A 94 4.91 -6.72 11.73
N SER A 95 5.61 -5.59 11.78
CA SER A 95 6.01 -4.95 13.04
C SER A 95 4.80 -4.66 13.95
N PRO A 96 4.97 -4.66 15.29
CA PRO A 96 3.86 -4.41 16.23
C PRO A 96 3.17 -3.06 16.02
N ASP A 97 3.91 -2.03 15.57
CA ASP A 97 3.38 -0.70 15.28
C ASP A 97 2.83 -0.57 13.85
N LYS A 98 2.84 -1.65 13.08
CA LYS A 98 2.35 -1.76 11.70
C LYS A 98 3.03 -0.83 10.70
N LYS A 99 4.22 -0.29 11.01
CA LYS A 99 4.92 0.63 10.10
C LYS A 99 5.91 -0.05 9.17
N PHE A 100 6.27 -1.29 9.48
CA PHE A 100 7.24 -2.08 8.73
C PHE A 100 6.79 -3.51 8.53
N VAL A 101 7.19 -4.08 7.40
CA VAL A 101 7.07 -5.49 7.06
C VAL A 101 8.47 -6.03 6.85
N TYR A 102 8.81 -7.11 7.54
CA TYR A 102 10.06 -7.83 7.37
C TYR A 102 9.79 -9.08 6.55
N ALA A 103 10.60 -9.30 5.51
CA ALA A 103 10.49 -10.43 4.61
C ALA A 103 11.76 -11.27 4.65
N VAL A 104 11.61 -12.59 4.76
CA VAL A 104 12.70 -13.52 4.46
C VAL A 104 12.76 -13.69 2.94
N ASN A 105 13.96 -13.55 2.38
CA ASN A 105 14.24 -13.79 0.98
C ASN A 105 14.97 -15.13 0.84
N GLU A 106 14.31 -16.12 0.24
CA GLU A 106 14.88 -17.45 0.01
C GLU A 106 15.79 -17.43 -1.23
N LEU A 107 17.10 -17.32 -1.00
CA LEU A 107 18.10 -17.22 -2.07
C LEU A 107 18.77 -18.58 -2.26
N HIS A 108 19.01 -18.95 -3.51
CA HIS A 108 19.78 -20.14 -3.85
C HIS A 108 21.08 -19.71 -4.51
N GLY A 109 22.23 -20.06 -3.91
CA GLY A 109 23.55 -19.69 -4.40
C GLY A 109 24.67 -20.53 -3.76
N CYS A 110 25.85 -20.50 -4.39
CA CYS A 110 27.06 -21.11 -3.84
C CYS A 110 27.77 -20.12 -2.90
N GLY A 111 28.15 -20.55 -1.69
CA GLY A 111 28.82 -19.70 -0.71
C GLY A 111 27.89 -19.25 0.43
N ASN A 112 28.16 -18.08 1.03
CA ASN A 112 27.56 -17.66 2.31
C ASN A 112 26.22 -16.92 2.17
N GLU A 113 25.71 -16.71 0.95
CA GLU A 113 24.49 -15.94 0.67
C GLU A 113 23.33 -16.88 0.31
N GLN A 114 22.85 -17.60 1.32
CA GLN A 114 21.78 -18.62 1.19
C GLN A 114 20.40 -18.10 1.64
N GLY A 115 20.35 -16.83 2.03
CA GLY A 115 19.13 -16.16 2.47
C GLY A 115 19.43 -14.71 2.84
N ALA A 116 18.41 -13.87 2.75
CA ALA A 116 18.49 -12.47 3.16
C ALA A 116 17.21 -12.06 3.89
N VAL A 117 17.26 -10.90 4.54
CA VAL A 117 16.08 -10.26 5.13
C VAL A 117 15.96 -8.85 4.57
N SER A 118 14.77 -8.52 4.09
CA SER A 118 14.42 -7.18 3.62
C SER A 118 13.40 -6.54 4.55
N ALA A 119 13.44 -5.21 4.68
CA ALA A 119 12.46 -4.44 5.43
C ALA A 119 11.80 -3.42 4.51
N PHE A 120 10.46 -3.38 4.52
CA PHE A 120 9.64 -2.47 3.74
C PHE A 120 8.84 -1.59 4.69
N ARG A 121 8.73 -0.29 4.37
CA ARG A 121 7.78 0.57 5.07
C ARG A 121 6.38 0.20 4.61
N PHE A 122 5.48 0.02 5.57
CA PHE A 122 4.06 -0.20 5.32
C PHE A 122 3.30 1.01 5.84
N ASP A 123 2.61 1.69 4.93
CA ASP A 123 1.69 2.77 5.27
C ASP A 123 0.29 2.17 5.30
N VAL A 124 -0.34 2.20 6.48
CA VAL A 124 -1.70 1.69 6.64
C VAL A 124 -2.63 2.74 6.05
N ALA A 125 -3.40 2.35 5.03
CA ALA A 125 -4.37 3.22 4.37
C ALA A 125 -5.65 3.37 5.21
#